data_AF-A9VI45-F1
#
_entry.id   AF-A9VI45-F1
#
_cell.length_a   1.000
_cell.length_b   1.000
_cell.length_c   1.000
_cell.angle_alpha   90.00
_cell.angle_beta   90.00
_cell.angle_gamma   90.00
#
_symmetry.space_group_name_H-M   'P 1'
#
loop_
_entity.id
_entity.type
_entity.pdbx_description
1 polymer ?
#
loop_
_entity_poly.entity_id
_entity_poly.type
_entity_poly.pdbx_seq_one_letter_code
_entity_poly.pdbx_strand_id
1 'polypeptide(L)' 'MKYMAYVEKANKLIEEEVTININGVVFTGFSTVCSYKIEEGKSYPAILDITVFDNIEVSFLH' A
#
# COMPACT_ATOMS: atom_id res chain seq x y z
N MET A 1 6.47 3.71 10.52
CA MET A 1 6.85 5.11 10.19
C MET A 1 5.77 5.73 9.32
N LYS A 2 5.60 7.06 9.35
CA LYS A 2 4.66 7.75 8.45
C LYS A 2 5.41 8.26 7.22
N TYR A 3 4.87 7.98 6.05
CA TYR A 3 5.42 8.40 4.76
C TYR A 3 4.41 9.30 4.04
N MET A 4 4.87 10.12 3.11
CA MET A 4 3.99 10.73 2.12
C MET A 4 4.02 9.85 0.88
N ALA A 5 2.89 9.26 0.54
CA ALA A 5 2.76 8.32 -0.57
C ALA A 5 1.99 8.98 -1.71
N TYR A 6 2.61 9.07 -2.88
CA TYR A 6 1.96 9.52 -4.10
C TYR A 6 1.23 8.34 -4.76
N VAL A 7 -0.05 8.50 -5.09
CA VAL A 7 -0.85 7.44 -5.73
C VAL A 7 -0.63 7.49 -7.23
N GLU A 8 0.15 6.54 -7.74
CA GLU A 8 0.37 6.39 -9.18
C GLU A 8 -0.86 5.79 -9.87
N LYS A 9 -1.52 4.83 -9.21
CA LYS A 9 -2.66 4.11 -9.78
C LYS A 9 -3.60 3.60 -8.70
N ALA A 10 -4.90 3.63 -8.97
CA ALA A 10 -5.91 2.93 -8.19
C ALA A 10 -6.59 1.88 -9.08
N ASN A 11 -6.64 0.63 -8.64
CA ASN A 11 -7.26 -0.42 -9.44
C ASN A 11 -8.79 -0.19 -9.46
N LYS A 12 -9.38 -0.26 -10.67
CA LYS A 12 -10.83 -0.07 -10.87
C LYS A 12 -11.61 -1.38 -10.79
N LEU A 13 -10.92 -2.52 -10.84
CA LEU A 13 -11.51 -3.86 -10.85
C LEU A 13 -11.37 -4.55 -9.49
N ILE A 14 -10.38 -4.15 -8.69
CA ILE A 14 -10.13 -4.68 -7.35
C ILE A 14 -10.23 -3.49 -6.39
N GLU A 15 -11.21 -3.52 -5.50
CA GLU A 15 -11.37 -2.46 -4.51
C GLU A 15 -10.12 -2.34 -3.63
N GLU A 16 -9.78 -1.11 -3.27
CA GLU A 16 -8.69 -0.76 -2.34
C GLU A 16 -7.27 -1.11 -2.79
N GLU A 17 -7.07 -1.81 -3.91
CA GLU A 17 -5.72 -2.02 -4.46
C GLU A 17 -5.18 -0.73 -5.07
N VAL A 18 -4.04 -0.27 -4.56
CA VAL A 18 -3.38 0.97 -4.96
C VAL A 18 -1.90 0.73 -5.24
N THR A 19 -1.38 1.44 -6.23
CA THR A 19 0.06 1.55 -6.48
C THR A 19 0.53 2.92 -6.03
N ILE A 20 1.49 2.93 -5.11
CA ILE A 20 2.02 4.14 -4.50
C ILE A 20 3.53 4.26 -4.72
N ASN A 21 3.99 5.50 -4.78
CA ASN A 21 5.39 5.87 -4.84
C ASN A 21 5.79 6.58 -3.56
N ILE A 22 6.81 6.05 -2.89
CA ILE A 22 7.42 6.66 -1.70
C ILE A 22 8.89 6.86 -2.03
N ASN A 23 9.31 8.13 -2.19
CA ASN A 23 10.70 8.51 -2.45
C ASN A 23 11.36 7.75 -3.62
N GLY A 24 10.62 7.48 -4.70
CA GLY A 24 11.11 6.77 -5.88
C GLY A 24 11.00 5.24 -5.81
N VAL A 25 10.52 4.69 -4.69
CA VAL A 25 10.24 3.26 -4.56
C VAL A 25 8.74 3.02 -4.76
N VAL A 26 8.41 2.11 -5.68
CA VAL A 26 7.03 1.79 -6.04
C VAL A 26 6.56 0.54 -5.31
N PHE A 27 5.39 0.64 -4.70
CA PHE A 27 4.72 -0.45 -4.00
C PHE A 27 3.30 -0.61 -4.53
N THR A 28 2.86 -1.85 -4.69
CA THR A 28 1.44 -2.18 -4.91
C THR A 28 0.93 -2.95 -3.70
N GLY A 29 -0.21 -2.55 -3.19
CA GLY A 29 -0.83 -3.18 -2.03
C GLY A 29 -2.27 -2.71 -1.83
N PHE A 30 -2.87 -3.13 -0.73
CA PHE A 30 -4.23 -2.79 -0.39
C PHE A 30 -4.24 -1.63 0.61
N SER A 31 -4.98 -0.58 0.31
CA SER A 31 -5.28 0.44 1.30
C SER A 31 -6.18 -0.16 2.38
N THR A 32 -5.92 0.18 3.65
CA THR A 32 -6.88 -0.13 4.72
C THR A 32 -8.17 0.67 4.53
N VAL A 33 -9.18 0.41 5.35
CA VAL A 33 -10.40 1.23 5.41
C VAL A 33 -10.04 2.70 5.61
N CYS A 34 -10.34 3.53 4.61
CA CYS A 34 -10.14 4.97 4.62
C CYS A 34 -11.51 5.68 4.62
N SER A 35 -11.64 6.79 5.36
CA SER A 35 -12.88 7.58 5.38
C SER A 35 -13.08 8.45 4.12
N TYR A 36 -12.20 8.30 3.14
CA TYR A 36 -12.17 9.07 1.91
C TYR A 36 -11.73 8.16 0.75
N LYS A 37 -12.12 8.55 -0.46
CA LYS A 37 -11.72 7.85 -1.67
C LYS A 37 -10.27 8.20 -2.01
N ILE A 38 -9.46 7.17 -2.27
CA ILE A 38 -8.10 7.35 -2.76
C ILE A 38 -8.18 7.68 -4.26
N GLU A 39 -7.44 8.71 -4.67
CA GLU A 39 -7.46 9.23 -6.05
C GLU A 39 -6.04 9.24 -6.63
N GLU A 40 -5.94 8.85 -7.89
CA GLU A 40 -4.71 8.92 -8.69
C GLU A 40 -4.20 10.36 -8.79
N GLY A 41 -2.88 10.55 -8.75
CA GLY A 41 -2.25 11.87 -8.84
C GLY A 41 -2.23 12.68 -7.54
N LYS A 42 -2.78 12.14 -6.44
CA LYS A 42 -2.74 12.78 -5.11
C LYS A 42 -1.73 12.11 -4.18
N SER A 43 -1.30 12.84 -3.16
CA SER A 43 -0.41 12.33 -2.11
C SER A 43 -1.12 12.28 -0.76
N TYR A 44 -0.89 11.21 -0.01
CA TYR A 44 -1.51 10.99 1.29
C TYR A 44 -0.47 10.54 2.32
N PRO A 45 -0.64 10.91 3.60
CA PRO A 45 0.09 10.28 4.69
C PRO A 45 -0.25 8.79 4.75
N ALA A 46 0.77 7.93 4.66
CA ALA A 46 0.62 6.49 4.67
C ALA A 46 1.50 5.84 5.74
N ILE A 47 1.03 4.71 6.26
CA ILE A 47 1.81 3.79 7.09
C ILE A 47 1.84 2.48 6.33
N LEU A 48 3.03 1.93 6.12
CA LEU A 48 3.19 0.60 5.55
C LEU A 48 3.13 -0.41 6.69
N ASP A 49 2.29 -1.42 6.52
CA ASP A 49 2.16 -2.56 7.45
C ASP A 49 2.03 -3.86 6.65
N ILE A 50 2.37 -4.98 7.26
CA ILE A 50 2.28 -6.30 6.65
C ILE A 50 1.15 -7.07 7.33
N THR A 51 0.09 -7.34 6.58
CA THR A 51 -1.01 -8.20 7.03
C THR A 51 -0.79 -9.61 6.49
N VAL A 52 -0.78 -10.59 7.39
CA VAL A 52 -0.65 -12.01 7.05
C VAL A 52 -2.01 -12.68 7.27
N PHE A 53 -2.59 -13.21 6.21
CA PHE A 53 -3.91 -13.86 6.27
C PHE A 53 -3.83 -15.34 6.67
N ASP A 54 -2.68 -15.99 6.45
CA ASP A 54 -2.42 -17.40 6.73
C ASP A 54 -1.20 -17.58 7.67
N ASN A 55 -0.81 -18.83 7.91
CA ASN A 55 0.42 -19.12 8.64
C ASN A 55 1.64 -18.70 7.81
N ILE A 56 2.45 -17.78 8.33
CA ILE A 56 3.78 -17.48 7.81
C ILE A 56 4.80 -18.43 8.45
N GLU A 57 5.55 -19.15 7.61
CA GLU A 57 6.77 -19.84 8.03
C GLU A 57 7.98 -19.01 7.59
N VAL A 58 8.65 -18.38 8.55
CA VAL A 58 9.93 -17.71 8.31
C VAL A 58 11.04 -18.71 8.60
N SER A 59 11.82 -19.06 7.57
CA SER A 59 13.05 -19.84 7.74
C SER A 59 14.27 -18.94 7.55
N PHE A 60 15.25 -19.07 8.43
CA PHE A 60 16.55 -18.42 8.29
C PHE A 60 17.48 -19.37 7.53
N LEU A 61 17.93 -18.97 6.34
CA LEU A 61 19.01 -19.66 5.64
C LEU A 61 20.31 -19.46 6.44
N HIS A 62 20.93 -20.57 6.86
CA HIS A 62 22.25 -20.61 7.52
C HIS A 62 23.37 -20.61 6.50
#